data_AF-A0A519Y6H5-F1
#
_entry.id   AF-A0A519Y6H5-F1
#
_cell.length_a   1.000
_cell.length_b   1.000
_cell.length_c   1.000
_cell.angle_alpha   90.00
_cell.angle_beta   90.00
_cell.angle_gamma   90.00
#
_symmetry.space_group_name_H-M   'P 1'
#
loop_
_entity.id
_entity.type
_entity.pdbx_description
1 polymer ?
#
loop_
_entity_poly.entity_id
_entity_poly.type
_entity_poly.pdbx_seq_one_letter_code
_entity_poly.pdbx_strand_id
1 'polypeptide(L)'
;MPPTATPLTAYQAKYFAYDLTRRSSEEGERLSMALFDAAVDLNPHQIEAALFAIQSPLSKGVLLADEVGLGKTIEAGIVLCQLWAERKRSLLILCPAALRQQWALELSEKFNLPAVVVDARTAQLARQAGLDPLQQGAVTIMSYQYAS
;
A
#
# COMPACT_ATOMS: atom_id res chain seq x y z
N MET A 1 -23.09 -25.60 14.52
CA MET A 1 -23.55 -26.02 13.17
C MET A 1 -23.42 -24.79 12.28
N PRO A 2 -22.50 -24.75 11.30
CA PRO A 2 -22.35 -23.60 10.42
C PRO A 2 -23.54 -23.54 9.44
N PRO A 3 -23.98 -22.34 9.00
CA PRO A 3 -25.02 -22.22 7.97
C PRO A 3 -24.48 -22.79 6.65
N THR A 4 -25.24 -23.70 6.04
CA THR A 4 -24.97 -24.27 4.72
C THR A 4 -25.10 -23.16 3.66
N ALA A 5 -24.01 -22.91 2.92
CA ALA A 5 -24.02 -21.96 1.81
C ALA A 5 -25.09 -22.36 0.78
N THR A 6 -26.05 -21.47 0.53
CA THR A 6 -27.11 -21.70 -0.44
C THR A 6 -26.50 -21.87 -1.84
N PRO A 7 -26.84 -22.91 -2.61
CA PRO A 7 -26.27 -23.11 -3.94
C PRO A 7 -26.71 -21.98 -4.87
N LEU A 8 -25.73 -21.36 -5.55
CA LEU A 8 -25.96 -20.28 -6.51
C LEU A 8 -26.77 -20.79 -7.70
N THR A 9 -27.84 -20.09 -8.07
CA THR A 9 -28.57 -20.36 -9.32
C THR A 9 -27.71 -20.01 -10.54
N ALA A 10 -27.99 -20.60 -11.70
CA ALA A 10 -27.25 -20.31 -12.93
C ALA A 10 -27.26 -18.81 -13.30
N TYR A 11 -28.36 -18.11 -13.01
CA TYR A 11 -28.48 -16.66 -13.20
C TYR A 11 -27.58 -15.89 -12.23
N GLN A 12 -27.58 -16.25 -10.95
CA GLN A 12 -26.69 -15.65 -9.95
C GLN A 12 -25.23 -15.91 -10.29
N ALA A 13 -24.86 -17.13 -10.70
CA ALA A 13 -23.50 -17.46 -11.13
C ALA A 13 -23.05 -16.58 -12.31
N LYS A 14 -23.93 -16.38 -13.31
CA LYS A 14 -23.65 -15.50 -14.46
C LYS A 14 -23.54 -14.03 -14.05
N TYR A 15 -24.41 -13.56 -13.16
CA TYR A 15 -24.37 -12.20 -12.63
C TYR A 15 -23.07 -11.95 -11.84
N PHE A 16 -22.70 -12.86 -10.93
CA PHE A 16 -21.47 -12.76 -10.15
C PHE A 16 -20.24 -12.83 -11.05
N ALA A 17 -20.20 -13.72 -12.04
CA ALA A 17 -19.10 -13.78 -13.00
C ALA A 17 -18.94 -12.44 -13.76
N TYR A 18 -20.05 -11.87 -14.24
CA TYR A 18 -20.06 -10.57 -14.92
C TYR A 18 -19.60 -9.41 -14.01
N ASP A 19 -20.06 -9.39 -12.77
CA ASP A 19 -19.67 -8.39 -11.77
C ASP A 19 -18.17 -8.51 -11.40
N LEU A 20 -17.66 -9.73 -11.25
CA LEU A 20 -16.23 -9.98 -11.03
C LEU A 20 -15.37 -9.49 -12.21
N THR A 21 -15.77 -9.76 -13.46
CA THR A 21 -15.03 -9.30 -14.65
C THR A 21 -15.02 -7.77 -14.76
N ARG A 22 -16.15 -7.11 -14.47
CA ARG A 22 -16.24 -5.63 -14.49
C ARG A 22 -15.36 -4.99 -13.42
N ARG A 23 -15.35 -5.54 -12.21
CA ARG A 23 -14.53 -4.99 -11.11
C ARG A 23 -13.05 -5.18 -11.37
N SER A 24 -12.63 -6.36 -11.84
CA SER A 24 -11.21 -6.62 -12.11
C SER A 24 -10.65 -5.72 -13.21
N SER A 25 -11.45 -5.38 -14.24
CA SER A 25 -11.00 -4.49 -15.32
C SER A 25 -10.85 -3.04 -14.85
N GLU A 26 -11.84 -2.50 -14.13
CA GLU A 26 -11.77 -1.12 -13.62
C GLU A 26 -10.65 -0.95 -12.58
N GLU A 27 -10.38 -1.97 -11.77
CA GLU A 27 -9.32 -1.96 -10.75
C GLU A 27 -7.92 -2.11 -11.35
N GLY A 28 -7.76 -3.03 -12.31
CA GLY A 28 -6.51 -3.16 -13.06
C GLY A 28 -6.17 -1.88 -13.81
N GLU A 29 -7.16 -1.20 -14.40
CA GLU A 29 -6.99 0.10 -15.04
C GLU A 29 -6.55 1.18 -14.04
N ARG A 30 -7.20 1.29 -12.87
CA ARG A 30 -6.80 2.25 -11.82
C ARG A 30 -5.39 2.02 -11.32
N LEU A 31 -5.03 0.77 -11.07
CA LEU A 31 -3.67 0.42 -10.64
C LEU A 31 -2.66 0.70 -11.75
N SER A 32 -3.00 0.42 -13.01
CA SER A 32 -2.14 0.73 -14.16
C SER A 32 -1.86 2.22 -14.27
N MET A 33 -2.84 3.09 -14.01
CA MET A 33 -2.62 4.55 -14.01
C MET A 33 -1.75 5.04 -12.85
N ALA A 34 -1.87 4.44 -11.65
CA ALA A 34 -0.98 4.75 -10.54
C ALA A 34 0.46 4.30 -10.84
N LEU A 35 0.61 3.12 -11.44
CA LEU A 35 1.90 2.51 -11.76
C LEU A 35 2.57 3.09 -13.02
N PHE A 36 1.86 3.84 -13.85
CA PHE A 36 2.43 4.48 -15.04
C PHE A 36 3.58 5.46 -14.69
N ASP A 37 3.57 6.02 -13.47
CA ASP A 37 4.62 6.91 -12.98
C ASP A 37 5.76 6.16 -12.26
N ALA A 38 5.64 4.85 -12.05
CA ALA A 38 6.64 4.02 -11.40
C ALA A 38 7.68 3.52 -12.42
N ALA A 39 8.96 3.77 -12.16
CA ALA A 39 10.08 3.39 -13.02
C ALA A 39 10.57 1.94 -12.76
N VAL A 40 9.65 1.00 -12.53
CA VAL A 40 9.98 -0.39 -12.15
C VAL A 40 9.31 -1.40 -13.09
N ASP A 41 10.09 -2.37 -13.55
CA ASP A 41 9.55 -3.59 -14.15
C ASP A 41 8.92 -4.48 -13.07
N LEU A 42 7.59 -4.47 -13.00
CA LEU A 42 6.81 -5.20 -12.01
C LEU A 42 6.45 -6.59 -12.52
N ASN A 43 6.64 -7.61 -11.68
CA ASN A 43 6.19 -8.95 -12.02
C ASN A 43 4.68 -9.11 -11.77
N PRO A 44 3.97 -9.94 -12.57
CA PRO A 44 2.53 -10.16 -12.42
C PRO A 44 2.10 -10.56 -10.99
N HIS A 45 2.89 -11.42 -10.32
CA HIS A 45 2.59 -11.83 -8.94
C HIS A 45 2.63 -10.66 -7.94
N GLN A 46 3.49 -9.66 -8.16
CA GLN A 46 3.60 -8.48 -7.27
C GLN A 46 2.36 -7.59 -7.42
N ILE A 47 1.84 -7.49 -8.65
CA ILE A 47 0.59 -6.78 -8.95
C ILE A 47 -0.58 -7.48 -8.26
N GLU A 48 -0.66 -8.81 -8.36
CA GLU A 48 -1.69 -9.60 -7.69
C GLU A 48 -1.65 -9.47 -6.16
N ALA A 49 -0.44 -9.53 -5.56
CA ALA A 49 -0.25 -9.35 -4.12
C ALA A 49 -0.67 -7.95 -3.65
N ALA A 50 -0.32 -6.90 -4.42
CA ALA A 50 -0.72 -5.54 -4.11
C ALA A 50 -2.23 -5.33 -4.26
N LEU A 51 -2.84 -5.86 -5.31
CA LEU A 51 -4.30 -5.85 -5.49
C LEU A 51 -5.00 -6.53 -4.32
N PHE A 52 -4.50 -7.70 -3.89
CA PHE A 52 -5.01 -8.39 -2.72
C PHE A 52 -4.93 -7.52 -1.45
N ALA A 53 -3.81 -6.81 -1.26
CA ALA A 53 -3.64 -5.90 -0.13
C ALA A 53 -4.63 -4.72 -0.14
N ILE A 54 -4.90 -4.15 -1.31
CA ILE A 54 -5.85 -3.04 -1.50
C ILE A 54 -7.30 -3.52 -1.35
N GLN A 55 -7.61 -4.69 -1.90
CA GLN A 55 -8.95 -5.27 -1.96
C GLN A 55 -9.42 -5.89 -0.65
N SER A 56 -8.61 -5.93 0.41
CA SER A 56 -8.98 -6.53 1.71
C SER A 56 -9.69 -5.49 2.60
N PRO A 57 -11.02 -5.27 2.49
CA PRO A 57 -11.71 -4.16 3.14
C PRO A 57 -12.33 -4.63 4.47
N LEU A 58 -12.34 -5.95 4.70
CA LEU A 58 -12.93 -6.64 5.86
C LEU A 58 -11.89 -6.94 6.95
N SER A 59 -10.61 -7.00 6.57
CA SER A 59 -9.46 -7.18 7.43
C SER A 59 -8.87 -5.80 7.72
N LYS A 60 -8.64 -5.48 9.00
CA LYS A 60 -8.08 -4.19 9.45
C LYS A 60 -6.60 -4.00 9.04
N GLY A 61 -6.10 -4.77 8.07
CA GLY A 61 -4.72 -4.85 7.64
C GLY A 61 -4.44 -6.17 6.92
N VAL A 62 -3.37 -6.19 6.12
CA VAL A 62 -2.89 -7.35 5.38
C VAL A 62 -1.46 -7.67 5.82
N LEU A 63 -1.15 -8.97 5.95
CA LEU A 63 0.20 -9.46 6.21
C LEU A 63 0.77 -10.04 4.91
N LEU A 64 1.76 -9.36 4.34
CA LEU A 64 2.55 -9.87 3.21
C LEU A 64 3.67 -10.74 3.75
N ALA A 65 3.61 -12.06 3.52
CA ALA A 65 4.51 -13.05 4.13
C ALA A 65 5.25 -13.91 3.10
N ASP A 66 5.55 -13.37 1.93
CA ASP A 66 6.31 -14.06 0.89
C ASP A 66 7.78 -14.31 1.28
N GLU A 67 8.48 -15.17 0.54
CA GLU A 67 9.89 -15.47 0.74
C GLU A 67 10.79 -14.22 0.71
N VAL A 68 11.90 -14.27 1.44
CA VAL A 68 12.89 -13.18 1.48
C VAL A 68 13.47 -12.96 0.08
N GLY A 69 13.38 -11.73 -0.44
CA GLY A 69 13.91 -11.37 -1.76
C GLY A 69 12.89 -11.33 -2.91
N LEU A 70 11.63 -11.74 -2.70
CA LEU A 70 10.59 -11.73 -3.76
C LEU A 70 10.01 -10.35 -4.12
N GLY A 71 10.36 -9.30 -3.36
CA GLY A 71 9.94 -7.93 -3.69
C GLY A 71 8.80 -7.37 -2.85
N LYS A 72 8.64 -7.80 -1.59
CA LYS A 72 7.69 -7.19 -0.63
C LYS A 72 7.77 -5.66 -0.53
N THR A 73 8.98 -5.08 -0.65
CA THR A 73 9.15 -3.61 -0.67
C THR A 73 8.48 -3.00 -1.90
N ILE A 74 8.61 -3.67 -3.05
CA ILE A 74 7.96 -3.26 -4.29
C ILE A 74 6.44 -3.38 -4.16
N GLU A 75 5.92 -4.52 -3.67
CA GLU A 75 4.48 -4.72 -3.43
C GLU A 75 3.89 -3.63 -2.53
N ALA A 76 4.56 -3.32 -1.41
CA ALA A 76 4.14 -2.24 -0.52
C ALA A 76 4.23 -0.86 -1.19
N GLY A 77 5.24 -0.64 -2.04
CA GLY A 77 5.38 0.57 -2.85
C GLY A 77 4.23 0.74 -3.84
N ILE A 78 3.79 -0.34 -4.50
CA ILE A 78 2.60 -0.35 -5.38
C ILE A 78 1.35 0.07 -4.59
N VAL A 79 1.16 -0.51 -3.39
CA VAL A 79 0.03 -0.14 -2.52
C VAL A 79 0.09 1.34 -2.13
N LEU A 80 1.25 1.85 -1.72
CA LEU A 80 1.43 3.25 -1.37
C LEU A 80 1.16 4.18 -2.55
N CYS A 81 1.61 3.81 -3.74
CA CYS A 81 1.39 4.56 -4.98
C CYS A 81 -0.10 4.66 -5.30
N GLN A 82 -0.83 3.54 -5.21
CA GLN A 82 -2.28 3.53 -5.39
C GLN A 82 -3.00 4.42 -4.36
N LEU A 83 -2.65 4.31 -3.08
CA LEU A 83 -3.25 5.15 -2.03
C LEU A 83 -2.95 6.64 -2.28
N TRP A 84 -1.75 6.95 -2.76
CA TRP A 84 -1.36 8.31 -3.12
C TRP A 84 -2.16 8.86 -4.30
N ALA A 85 -2.39 8.05 -5.34
CA ALA A 85 -3.24 8.37 -6.48
C ALA A 85 -4.70 8.63 -6.05
N GLU A 86 -5.19 7.91 -5.04
CA GLU A 86 -6.48 8.15 -4.38
C GLU A 86 -6.50 9.38 -3.46
N ARG A 87 -5.43 10.18 -3.46
CA ARG A 87 -5.24 11.38 -2.63
C ARG A 87 -5.20 11.11 -1.12
N LYS A 88 -4.87 9.88 -0.70
CA LYS A 88 -4.58 9.60 0.71
C LYS A 88 -3.17 10.13 1.02
N ARG A 89 -3.08 11.11 1.92
CA ARG A 89 -1.82 11.80 2.27
C ARG A 89 -1.32 11.51 3.67
N SER A 90 -2.05 10.70 4.44
CA SER A 90 -1.64 10.20 5.75
C SER A 90 -1.10 8.78 5.63
N LEU A 91 0.09 8.66 5.04
CA LEU A 91 0.77 7.38 4.80
C LEU A 91 2.00 7.27 5.72
N LEU A 92 2.10 6.15 6.45
CA LEU A 92 3.15 5.90 7.42
C LEU A 92 3.84 4.57 7.17
N ILE A 93 5.17 4.57 7.15
CA ILE A 93 6.00 3.38 7.13
C ILE A 93 6.74 3.25 8.46
N LEU A 94 6.53 2.10 9.11
CA LEU A 94 7.28 1.69 10.30
C LEU A 94 8.31 0.64 9.90
N CYS A 95 9.58 0.94 10.10
CA CYS A 95 10.66 0.01 9.78
C CYS A 95 11.83 0.11 10.78
N PRO A 96 12.76 -0.85 10.82
CA PRO A 96 14.01 -0.70 11.56
C PRO A 96 14.78 0.55 11.13
N ALA A 97 15.53 1.15 12.06
CA ALA A 97 16.22 2.42 11.83
C ALA A 97 17.18 2.39 10.62
N ALA A 98 17.79 1.23 10.37
CA ALA A 98 18.71 0.99 9.25
C ALA A 98 18.02 1.00 7.88
N LEU A 99 16.73 0.64 7.81
CA LEU A 99 15.99 0.54 6.55
C LEU A 99 15.31 1.85 6.13
N ARG A 100 15.26 2.87 6.99
CA ARG A 100 14.53 4.13 6.70
C ARG A 100 15.04 4.83 5.44
N GLN A 101 16.36 4.91 5.30
CA GLN A 101 16.98 5.55 4.13
C GLN A 101 16.75 4.73 2.86
N GLN A 102 16.82 3.40 2.97
CA GLN A 102 16.50 2.51 1.85
C GLN A 102 15.05 2.70 1.39
N TRP A 103 14.09 2.75 2.32
CA TRP A 103 12.69 3.02 1.98
C TRP A 103 12.49 4.39 1.32
N ALA A 104 13.12 5.44 1.85
CA ALA A 104 13.03 6.77 1.25
C ALA A 104 13.57 6.77 -0.19
N LEU A 105 14.72 6.14 -0.42
CA LEU A 105 15.34 6.02 -1.74
C LEU A 105 14.45 5.22 -2.69
N GLU A 106 13.97 4.05 -2.28
CA GLU A 106 13.10 3.22 -3.11
C GLU A 106 11.81 3.96 -3.47
N LEU A 107 11.16 4.66 -2.54
CA LEU A 107 9.97 5.45 -2.84
C LEU A 107 10.24 6.58 -3.84
N SER A 108 11.35 7.30 -3.69
CA SER A 108 11.69 8.41 -4.58
C SER A 108 12.12 7.94 -5.97
N GLU A 109 12.98 6.92 -6.05
CA GLU A 109 13.57 6.49 -7.32
C GLU A 109 12.63 5.60 -8.13
N LYS A 110 11.91 4.70 -7.46
CA LYS A 110 11.11 3.67 -8.11
C LYS A 110 9.66 4.07 -8.30
N PHE A 111 9.10 4.81 -7.34
CA PHE A 111 7.67 5.14 -7.32
C PHE A 111 7.38 6.63 -7.47
N ASN A 112 8.43 7.46 -7.57
CA ASN A 112 8.32 8.92 -7.64
C ASN A 112 7.45 9.51 -6.49
N LEU A 113 7.45 8.84 -5.34
CA LEU A 113 6.65 9.23 -4.17
C LEU A 113 7.48 10.12 -3.24
N PRO A 114 6.95 11.28 -2.81
CA PRO A 114 7.63 12.10 -1.82
C PRO A 114 7.65 11.36 -0.47
N ALA A 115 8.83 11.20 0.09
CA ALA A 115 9.04 10.53 1.37
C ALA A 115 9.84 11.41 2.33
N VAL A 116 9.44 11.42 3.61
CA VAL A 116 10.12 12.17 4.68
C VAL A 116 10.49 11.23 5.80
N VAL A 117 11.78 11.14 6.10
CA VAL A 117 12.27 10.38 7.26
C VAL A 117 12.17 11.25 8.49
N VAL A 118 11.35 10.82 9.45
CA VAL A 118 11.14 11.53 10.71
C VAL A 118 11.93 10.82 11.80
N ASP A 119 12.79 11.57 12.49
CA ASP A 119 13.48 11.13 13.69
C ASP A 119 12.86 11.77 14.95
N ALA A 120 13.31 11.32 16.13
CA ALA A 120 12.79 11.80 17.40
C ALA A 120 12.92 13.31 17.57
N ARG A 121 14.05 13.87 17.11
CA ARG A 121 14.33 15.30 17.20
C ARG A 121 13.40 16.11 16.30
N THR A 122 13.24 15.71 15.04
CA THR A 122 12.39 16.37 14.04
C THR A 122 10.93 16.31 14.45
N ALA A 123 10.47 15.17 14.96
CA ALA A 123 9.12 15.04 15.47
C ALA A 123 8.88 15.88 16.73
N GLN A 124 9.85 15.96 17.65
CA GLN A 124 9.76 16.82 18.81
C GLN A 124 9.71 18.30 18.42
N LEU A 125 10.54 18.72 17.46
CA LEU A 125 10.55 20.09 16.93
C LEU A 125 9.22 20.43 16.22
N ALA A 126 8.67 19.52 15.43
CA ALA A 126 7.37 19.69 14.79
C ALA A 126 6.27 19.87 15.84
N ARG A 127 6.26 19.03 16.90
CA ARG A 127 5.31 19.16 18.02
C ARG A 127 5.46 20.50 18.75
N GLN A 128 6.69 20.96 18.98
CA GLN A 128 6.96 22.27 19.60
C GLN A 128 6.49 23.44 18.73
N ALA A 129 6.54 23.29 17.41
CA ALA A 129 6.02 24.26 16.45
C ALA A 129 4.49 24.16 16.24
N GLY A 130 3.80 23.26 16.95
CA GLY A 130 2.35 23.03 16.79
C GLY A 130 1.97 22.29 15.51
N LEU A 131 2.93 21.64 14.85
CA LEU A 131 2.74 20.86 13.63
C LEU A 131 2.63 19.36 13.96
N ASP A 132 1.82 18.63 13.19
CA ASP A 132 1.76 17.18 13.29
C ASP A 132 2.93 16.55 12.49
N PRO A 133 3.84 15.79 13.14
CA PRO A 133 4.93 15.09 12.46
C PRO A 133 4.47 14.11 11.39
N LEU A 134 3.21 13.64 11.44
CA LEU A 134 2.66 12.67 10.50
C LEU A 134 1.97 13.32 9.30
N GLN A 135 1.55 14.59 9.41
CA GLN A 135 0.91 15.34 8.33
C GLN A 135 1.91 16.21 7.56
N GLN A 136 2.93 15.58 6.98
CA GLN A 136 3.97 16.26 6.20
C GLN A 136 3.60 16.43 4.72
N GLY A 137 2.42 15.95 4.29
CA GLY A 137 2.02 15.95 2.89
C GLY A 137 2.90 15.06 2.02
N ALA A 138 3.50 14.03 2.61
CA ALA A 138 4.42 13.05 2.04
C ALA A 138 4.27 11.71 2.78
N VAL A 139 4.86 10.64 2.26
CA VAL A 139 4.95 9.35 2.98
C VAL A 139 5.93 9.51 4.14
N THR A 140 5.43 9.39 5.38
CA THR A 140 6.26 9.54 6.58
C THR A 140 6.91 8.21 6.95
N ILE A 141 8.22 8.20 7.16
CA ILE A 141 8.99 7.00 7.51
C ILE A 141 9.57 7.19 8.93
N MET A 142 9.23 6.29 9.85
CA MET A 142 9.69 6.35 11.24
C MET A 142 10.18 4.99 11.76
N SER A 143 11.03 4.98 12.79
CA SER A 143 11.52 3.74 13.40
C SER A 143 10.60 3.22 14.51
N TYR A 144 10.56 1.89 14.69
CA TYR A 144 9.79 1.24 15.77
C TYR A 144 10.12 1.76 17.17
N GLN A 145 11.39 2.04 17.44
CA GLN A 145 11.87 2.59 18.73
C GLN A 145 11.29 3.98 19.05
N TYR A 146 10.59 4.61 18.10
CA TYR A 146 9.97 5.92 18.24
C TYR A 146 8.43 5.87 18.25
N ALA A 147 7.83 4.72 17.92
CA ALA A 147 6.37 4.55 17.88
C ALA A 147 5.76 4.07 19.21
N SER A 148 6.58 3.85 20.23
CA SER A 148 6.20 3.42 21.59
C SER A 148 6.10 4.58 22.57
#